data_AF-A0AA96MJS9-F1
#
_entry.id   AF-A0AA96MJS9-F1
#
_cell.length_a   1.000
_cell.length_b   1.000
_cell.length_c   1.000
_cell.angle_alpha   90.00
_cell.angle_beta   90.00
_cell.angle_gamma   90.00
#
_symmetry.space_group_name_H-M   'P 1'
#
loop_
_entity.id
_entity.type
_entity.pdbx_description
1 polymer ?
#
loop_
_entity_poly.entity_id
_entity_poly.type
_entity_poly.pdbx_seq_one_letter_code
_entity_poly.pdbx_strand_id
1 'polypeptide(L)'
;MEVVHGQPEQIKFGIFSGKEFRGLLTEFPNKQIVAVIVVSDRKGTREYRWEITASREEALTKITAWWSELENNGYNVDSDIL
;
A
#
# COMPACT_ATOMS: atom_id res chain seq x y z
N MET A 1 -5.11 26.67 -14.30
CA MET A 1 -4.90 25.21 -14.45
C MET A 1 -5.33 24.59 -13.13
N GLU A 2 -6.47 23.91 -13.11
CA GLU A 2 -6.90 23.18 -11.90
C GLU A 2 -6.08 21.91 -11.78
N VAL A 3 -5.34 21.78 -10.67
CA VAL A 3 -4.67 20.53 -10.33
C VAL A 3 -5.74 19.59 -9.82
N VAL A 4 -6.20 18.68 -10.68
CA VAL A 4 -7.09 17.60 -10.25
C VAL A 4 -6.24 16.66 -9.39
N HIS A 5 -6.37 16.74 -8.08
CA HIS A 5 -5.76 15.77 -7.18
C HIS A 5 -6.55 14.47 -7.33
N GLY A 6 -5.97 13.46 -7.99
CA GLY A 6 -6.53 12.12 -8.00
C GLY A 6 -6.73 11.66 -6.57
N GLN A 7 -7.97 11.42 -6.15
CA GLN A 7 -8.23 10.89 -4.82
C GLN A 7 -7.83 9.40 -4.82
N PRO A 8 -7.06 8.93 -3.82
CA PRO A 8 -6.73 7.52 -3.70
C PRO A 8 -7.99 6.70 -3.39
N GLU A 9 -8.28 5.72 -4.24
CA GLU A 9 -9.29 4.69 -4.00
C GLU A 9 -8.70 3.64 -3.05
N GLN A 10 -9.36 3.38 -1.92
CA GLN A 10 -8.96 2.31 -1.01
C GLN A 10 -9.45 0.97 -1.55
N ILE A 11 -8.52 0.09 -1.90
CA ILE A 11 -8.83 -1.19 -2.54
C ILE A 11 -8.69 -2.39 -1.60
N LYS A 12 -7.85 -2.29 -0.56
CA LYS A 12 -7.64 -3.34 0.45
C LYS A 12 -7.35 -2.71 1.81
N PHE A 13 -7.88 -3.32 2.87
CA PHE A 13 -7.62 -2.94 4.25
C PHE A 13 -7.61 -4.17 5.14
N GLY A 14 -6.73 -4.19 6.14
CA GLY A 14 -6.71 -5.24 7.15
C GLY A 14 -5.67 -4.99 8.21
N ILE A 15 -5.66 -5.83 9.24
CA ILE A 15 -4.73 -5.75 10.36
C ILE A 15 -3.98 -7.07 10.41
N PHE A 16 -2.64 -7.01 10.40
CA PHE A 16 -1.78 -8.18 10.48
C PHE A 16 -0.64 -7.93 11.45
N SER A 17 -0.38 -8.87 12.37
CA SER A 17 0.65 -8.72 13.43
C SER A 17 0.59 -7.38 14.19
N GLY A 18 -0.61 -6.86 14.43
CA GLY A 18 -0.81 -5.58 15.12
C GLY A 18 -0.52 -4.31 14.30
N LYS A 19 -0.21 -4.45 13.00
CA LYS A 19 -0.06 -3.34 12.05
C LYS A 19 -1.30 -3.23 11.17
N GLU A 20 -1.75 -2.01 10.89
CA GLU A 20 -2.79 -1.71 9.91
C GLU A 20 -2.19 -1.64 8.50
N PHE A 21 -2.82 -2.30 7.55
CA PHE A 21 -2.42 -2.33 6.15
C PHE A 21 -3.50 -1.70 5.29
N ARG A 22 -3.09 -0.82 4.38
CA ARG A 22 -3.98 -0.15 3.43
C ARG A 22 -3.38 -0.19 2.03
N GLY A 23 -4.04 -0.91 1.13
CA GLY A 23 -3.76 -0.87 -0.30
C GLY A 23 -4.59 0.23 -0.95
N LEU A 24 -3.93 1.16 -1.65
CA LEU A 24 -4.55 2.30 -2.29
C LEU A 24 -4.16 2.36 -3.76
N LEU A 25 -5.10 2.74 -4.61
CA LEU A 25 -4.89 2.98 -6.02
C LEU A 25 -5.20 4.45 -6.32
N THR A 26 -4.27 5.15 -6.96
CA THR A 26 -4.48 6.55 -7.34
C THR A 26 -4.27 6.71 -8.85
N GLU A 27 -5.19 7.37 -9.52
CA GLU A 27 -5.02 7.77 -10.92
C GLU A 27 -4.83 9.30 -10.98
N PHE A 28 -3.72 9.72 -11.56
CA PHE A 28 -3.40 11.12 -11.76
C PHE A 28 -3.99 11.66 -13.07
N PRO A 29 -4.19 12.99 -13.20
CA PRO A 29 -4.81 13.59 -14.39
C PRO A 29 -4.03 13.36 -15.69
N ASN A 30 -2.74 13.07 -15.59
CA ASN A 30 -1.87 12.70 -16.70
C ASN A 30 -1.97 11.21 -17.08
N LYS A 31 -2.99 10.50 -16.58
CA LYS A 31 -3.23 9.06 -16.76
C LYS A 31 -2.17 8.15 -16.14
N GLN A 32 -1.31 8.69 -15.27
CA GLN A 32 -0.43 7.83 -14.47
C GLN A 32 -1.24 7.13 -13.39
N ILE A 33 -1.07 5.83 -13.30
CA ILE A 33 -1.71 5.01 -12.27
C ILE A 33 -0.65 4.65 -11.27
N VAL A 34 -0.94 4.83 -9.98
CA VAL A 34 0.00 4.58 -8.90
C VAL A 34 -0.60 3.60 -7.92
N ALA A 35 0.11 2.51 -7.72
CA ALA A 35 -0.13 1.56 -6.66
C ALA A 35 0.55 2.05 -5.38
N VAL A 36 -0.14 2.02 -4.25
CA VAL A 36 0.43 2.36 -2.95
C VAL A 36 0.00 1.31 -1.93
N ILE A 37 0.91 0.91 -1.06
CA ILE A 37 0.61 0.18 0.16
C ILE A 37 1.17 0.93 1.36
N VAL A 38 0.32 1.08 2.38
CA VAL A 38 0.65 1.74 3.64
C VAL A 38 0.58 0.71 4.74
N VAL A 39 1.64 0.62 5.53
CA VAL A 39 1.69 -0.18 6.75
C VAL A 39 1.82 0.77 7.92
N SER A 40 0.87 0.75 8.84
CA SER A 40 0.90 1.59 10.05
C SER A 40 1.02 0.70 11.28
N ASP A 41 1.90 1.03 12.22
CA ASP A 41 1.95 0.35 13.51
C ASP A 41 1.11 1.08 14.58
N ARG A 42 0.90 0.44 15.73
CA ARG A 42 0.17 1.03 16.88
C ARG A 42 0.89 2.23 17.51
N LYS A 43 2.18 2.41 17.24
CA LYS A 43 2.98 3.56 17.71
C LYS A 43 2.85 4.77 16.77
N GLY A 44 2.16 4.61 15.64
CA GLY A 44 1.93 5.65 14.65
C GLY A 44 3.01 5.70 13.55
N THR A 45 3.97 4.77 13.53
CA THR A 45 4.94 4.65 12.43
C THR A 45 4.21 4.22 11.18
N ARG A 46 4.49 4.87 10.05
CA ARG A 46 3.90 4.53 8.76
C ARG A 46 4.98 4.26 7.74
N GLU A 47 4.95 3.07 7.17
CA GLU A 47 5.81 2.65 6.06
C GLU A 47 4.99 2.70 4.78
N TYR A 48 5.57 3.28 3.73
CA TYR A 48 4.92 3.47 2.44
C TYR A 48 5.75 2.78 1.36
N ARG A 49 5.09 1.98 0.52
CA ARG A 49 5.67 1.49 -0.73
C ARG A 49 4.72 1.87 -1.86
N TRP A 50 5.27 2.39 -2.94
CA TRP A 50 4.48 2.82 -4.09
C TRP A 50 5.23 2.59 -5.40
N GLU A 51 4.47 2.49 -6.49
CA GLU A 51 5.00 2.29 -7.84
C GLU A 51 4.04 2.88 -8.88
N ILE A 52 4.59 3.53 -9.91
CA ILE A 52 3.81 3.95 -11.08
C ILE A 52 3.65 2.74 -12.00
N THR A 53 2.41 2.42 -12.35
CA THR A 53 2.08 1.28 -13.21
C THR A 53 1.49 1.74 -14.54
N ALA A 54 1.57 0.88 -15.56
CA ALA A 54 1.03 1.19 -16.88
C ALA A 54 -0.50 1.07 -16.94
N SER A 55 -1.10 0.31 -16.01
CA SER A 55 -2.54 0.07 -15.95
C SER A 55 -3.06 -0.11 -14.53
N ARG A 56 -4.40 -0.02 -14.39
CA ARG A 56 -5.11 -0.31 -13.14
C ARG A 56 -4.92 -1.76 -12.72
N GLU A 57 -4.98 -2.68 -13.68
CA GLU A 57 -4.81 -4.12 -13.42
C GLU A 57 -3.40 -4.44 -12.89
N GLU A 58 -2.38 -3.79 -13.44
CA GLU A 58 -1.01 -3.92 -12.95
C GLU A 58 -0.87 -3.34 -11.53
N ALA A 59 -1.47 -2.19 -11.23
CA ALA A 59 -1.49 -1.63 -9.88
C ALA A 59 -2.16 -2.57 -8.87
N LEU A 60 -3.31 -3.15 -9.22
CA LEU A 60 -4.01 -4.11 -8.37
C LEU A 60 -3.18 -5.38 -8.14
N THR A 61 -2.49 -5.84 -9.18
CA THR A 61 -1.57 -6.99 -9.11
C THR A 61 -0.41 -6.68 -8.17
N LYS A 62 0.21 -5.50 -8.29
CA LYS A 62 1.30 -5.05 -7.41
C LYS A 62 0.87 -4.96 -5.95
N ILE A 63 -0.28 -4.33 -5.67
CA ILE A 63 -0.78 -4.21 -4.30
C ILE A 63 -1.11 -5.59 -3.71
N THR A 64 -1.64 -6.50 -4.53
CA THR A 64 -1.91 -7.87 -4.09
C THR A 64 -0.63 -8.65 -3.85
N ALA A 65 0.38 -8.50 -4.71
CA ALA A 65 1.69 -9.10 -4.49
C ALA A 65 2.33 -8.59 -3.20
N TRP A 66 2.37 -7.28 -2.96
CA TRP A 66 2.87 -6.71 -1.72
C TRP A 66 2.08 -7.18 -0.51
N TRP A 67 0.76 -7.28 -0.62
CA TRP A 67 -0.08 -7.84 0.44
C TRP A 67 0.33 -9.28 0.77
N SER A 68 0.46 -10.14 -0.23
CA SER A 68 0.89 -11.52 -0.04
C SER A 68 2.33 -11.62 0.45
N GLU A 69 3.24 -10.73 0.04
CA GLU A 69 4.60 -10.66 0.62
C GLU A 69 4.55 -10.34 2.11
N LEU A 70 3.65 -9.44 2.53
CA LEU A 70 3.49 -9.07 3.93
C LEU A 70 2.89 -10.21 4.76
N GLU A 71 1.95 -10.95 4.19
CA GLU A 71 1.38 -12.16 4.79
C GLU A 71 2.42 -13.29 4.90
N ASN A 72 3.21 -13.54 3.84
CA ASN A 72 4.20 -14.63 3.78
C ASN A 72 5.47 -14.33 4.57
N ASN A 73 5.95 -13.08 4.55
CA ASN A 73 7.08 -12.65 5.41
C ASN A 73 6.65 -12.48 6.87
N GLY A 74 5.34 -12.64 7.15
CA GLY A 74 4.79 -12.75 8.48
C GLY A 74 5.18 -11.61 9.40
N TYR A 75 5.39 -10.36 8.93
CA TYR A 75 5.95 -9.23 9.69
C TYR A 75 6.60 -9.68 11.01
N ASN A 76 7.72 -10.39 10.87
CA ASN A 76 8.56 -10.82 11.97
C ASN A 76 9.15 -9.53 12.53
N VAL A 77 8.40 -8.86 13.43
CA VAL A 77 8.97 -7.83 14.29
C VAL A 77 9.87 -8.62 15.19
N ASP A 78 11.16 -8.67 14.85
CA ASP A 78 12.27 -9.01 15.73
C ASP A 78 11.82 -9.61 17.06
N SER A 79 11.70 -10.93 17.11
CA SER A 79 11.68 -11.66 18.37
C SER A 79 13.06 -11.69 19.03
N ASP A 80 13.96 -10.75 18.69
CA ASP A 80 15.35 -10.66 19.17
C ASP A 80 15.68 -9.30 19.84
N ILE A 81 14.68 -8.56 20.35
CA ILE A 81 14.95 -7.47 21.32
C ILE A 81 13.93 -7.49 22.48
N LEU A 82 14.08 -8.45 23.39
CA LEU A 82 14.39 -8.29 24.83
C LEU A 82 14.27 -9.61 25.59
#